data_AF-A0A940M147-F1
#
_entry.id   AF-A0A940M147-F1
#
_cell.length_a   1.000
_cell.length_b   1.000
_cell.length_c   1.000
_cell.angle_alpha   90.00
_cell.angle_beta   90.00
_cell.angle_gamma   90.00
#
_symmetry.space_group_name_H-M   'P 1'
#
loop_
_entity.id
_entity.type
_entity.pdbx_description
1 polymer ?
#
loop_
_entity_poly.entity_id
_entity_poly.type
_entity_poly.pdbx_seq_one_letter_code
_entity_poly.pdbx_strand_id
1 'polypeptide(L)'
;MRIVRLGLLAIAPLLLLGAPAAAQDGAGPSFDCKAAKGVIEQSVCRDPGLSKADRTMARLYAAAKTSAFGRGPANLLPSQRAWLKERDDCLDYARAYKTREACLAERYDSRNHDLAVAALFTATPLALETLRRTDPEVAPLYEAVLVWVSHPVRAAWSGADRERLLRLLRPKVALLQSERDRGYGRDMLKDQGITRAEDVFTVKDAFEQLLPVLATYEEGRYNPMTMPCAAIVRRPALWQSTQAIYGSTLDNFIPSPDCEMTLPPLPKLDALVAQISASWPPCQGTIRFSAYRGYAGMVSAARLGEGVGPGSKPSLGKPLPRLKGVPTATADAAVTELAAYYRTYRRASPAGAQSAAREAIRGILDSGHECGGGEG
;
A
#
# COMPACT_ATOMS: atom_id res chain seq x y z
N MET A 1 -48.92 72.81 -28.99
CA MET A 1 -47.45 72.75 -28.84
C MET A 1 -47.11 72.20 -27.46
N ARG A 2 -46.67 70.94 -27.37
CA ARG A 2 -45.79 70.38 -26.32
C ARG A 2 -45.50 68.92 -26.66
N ILE A 3 -44.26 68.69 -27.05
CA ILE A 3 -43.66 67.42 -27.44
C ILE A 3 -43.37 66.65 -26.16
N VAL A 4 -43.83 65.40 -26.04
CA VAL A 4 -43.41 64.47 -24.98
C VAL A 4 -42.52 63.41 -25.62
N ARG A 5 -41.26 63.37 -25.17
CA ARG A 5 -40.20 62.47 -25.64
C ARG A 5 -40.41 61.06 -25.07
N LEU A 6 -40.46 60.06 -25.94
CA LEU A 6 -40.44 58.64 -25.62
C LEU A 6 -39.00 58.25 -25.21
N GLY A 7 -38.79 57.85 -23.96
CA GLY A 7 -37.51 57.33 -23.48
C GLY A 7 -37.34 55.85 -23.85
N LEU A 8 -36.31 55.53 -24.63
CA LEU A 8 -35.86 54.15 -24.86
C LEU A 8 -35.21 53.60 -23.58
N LEU A 9 -35.76 52.50 -23.05
CA LEU A 9 -35.13 51.66 -22.03
C LEU A 9 -34.12 50.72 -22.71
N ALA A 10 -32.84 50.92 -22.46
CA ALA A 10 -31.76 50.03 -22.87
C ALA A 10 -31.72 48.79 -21.96
N ILE A 11 -31.90 47.61 -22.54
CA ILE A 11 -31.76 46.31 -21.86
C ILE A 11 -30.28 45.90 -21.98
N ALA A 12 -29.55 45.89 -20.85
CA ALA A 12 -28.19 45.38 -20.78
C ALA A 12 -28.21 43.84 -20.55
N PRO A 13 -27.45 43.04 -21.31
CA PRO A 13 -27.39 41.60 -21.10
C PRO A 13 -26.46 41.26 -19.92
N LEU A 14 -27.02 40.61 -18.91
CA LEU A 14 -26.29 40.10 -17.75
C LEU A 14 -25.46 38.87 -18.17
N LEU A 15 -24.19 39.08 -18.48
CA LEU A 15 -23.20 38.02 -18.68
C LEU A 15 -22.92 37.30 -17.35
N LEU A 16 -23.58 36.16 -17.15
CA LEU A 16 -23.29 35.20 -16.09
C LEU A 16 -21.93 34.53 -16.38
N LEU A 17 -20.86 35.16 -15.90
CA LEU A 17 -19.55 34.52 -15.76
C LEU A 17 -19.67 33.40 -14.72
N GLY A 18 -19.74 32.15 -15.20
CA GLY A 18 -19.64 30.97 -14.36
C GLY A 18 -18.27 30.91 -13.69
N ALA A 19 -18.21 31.29 -12.41
CA ALA A 19 -17.05 31.06 -11.57
C ALA A 19 -16.81 29.54 -11.46
N PRO A 20 -15.55 29.07 -11.51
CA PRO A 20 -15.25 27.67 -11.27
C PRO A 20 -15.71 27.32 -9.85
N ALA A 21 -16.46 26.23 -9.72
CA ALA A 21 -16.84 25.67 -8.43
C ALA A 21 -15.58 25.26 -7.68
N ALA A 22 -15.05 26.16 -6.85
CA ALA A 22 -14.17 25.79 -5.77
C ALA A 22 -14.95 24.80 -4.90
N ALA A 23 -14.43 23.58 -4.77
CA ALA A 23 -14.97 22.58 -3.87
C ALA A 23 -15.07 23.22 -2.47
N GLN A 24 -16.28 23.52 -2.03
CA GLN A 24 -16.49 23.97 -0.65
C GLN A 24 -16.07 22.83 0.26
N ASP A 25 -15.10 23.08 1.12
CA ASP A 25 -14.85 22.23 2.26
C ASP A 25 -16.10 22.26 3.14
N GLY A 26 -16.97 21.27 2.95
CA GLY A 26 -18.22 21.16 3.67
C GLY A 26 -17.98 21.17 5.18
N ALA A 27 -18.88 21.84 5.91
CA ALA A 27 -18.81 21.97 7.36
C ALA A 27 -19.00 20.65 8.13
N GLY A 28 -19.41 19.55 7.46
CA GLY A 28 -19.68 18.24 8.06
C GLY A 28 -18.89 17.08 7.43
N PRO A 29 -19.05 15.83 7.91
CA PRO A 29 -18.35 14.65 7.41
C PRO A 29 -18.75 14.30 5.97
N SER A 30 -18.27 13.17 5.44
CA SER A 30 -18.61 12.69 4.09
C SER A 30 -20.05 12.18 3.95
N PHE A 31 -20.85 12.22 5.02
CA PHE A 31 -22.24 11.83 5.09
C PHE A 31 -23.13 12.93 5.69
N ASP A 32 -24.45 12.82 5.51
CA ASP A 32 -25.42 13.80 6.03
C ASP A 32 -25.64 13.62 7.54
N CYS A 33 -25.19 14.58 8.33
CA CYS A 33 -25.40 14.60 9.78
C CYS A 33 -26.87 14.65 10.21
N LYS A 34 -27.78 15.11 9.36
CA LYS A 34 -29.23 15.07 9.67
C LYS A 34 -29.79 13.65 9.60
N ALA A 35 -29.14 12.77 8.84
CA ALA A 35 -29.48 11.37 8.71
C ALA A 35 -28.76 10.48 9.75
N ALA A 36 -27.82 11.03 10.52
CA ALA A 36 -27.03 10.30 11.51
C ALA A 36 -27.91 9.78 12.67
N LYS A 37 -27.92 8.47 12.88
CA LYS A 37 -28.72 7.81 13.93
C LYS A 37 -27.84 7.16 14.99
N GLY A 38 -26.63 6.73 14.62
CA GLY A 38 -25.71 6.06 15.54
C GLY A 38 -24.91 7.03 16.41
N VAL A 39 -24.54 6.59 17.62
CA VAL A 39 -23.67 7.36 18.54
C VAL A 39 -22.34 7.72 17.87
N ILE A 40 -21.75 6.78 17.10
CA ILE A 40 -20.52 7.03 16.35
C ILE A 40 -20.71 8.17 15.34
N GLU A 41 -21.75 8.09 14.49
CA GLU A 41 -22.03 9.10 13.47
C GLU A 41 -22.29 10.48 14.11
N GLN A 42 -23.02 10.51 15.22
CA GLN A 42 -23.26 11.74 15.97
C GLN A 42 -21.98 12.32 16.57
N SER A 43 -21.08 11.50 17.13
CA SER A 43 -19.76 11.95 17.59
C SER A 43 -18.94 12.54 16.43
N VAL A 44 -18.90 11.87 15.27
CA VAL A 44 -18.20 12.38 14.08
C VAL A 44 -18.79 13.71 13.61
N CYS A 45 -20.12 13.85 13.62
CA CYS A 45 -20.82 15.08 13.24
C CYS A 45 -20.59 16.26 14.18
N ARG A 46 -20.42 16.01 15.48
CA ARG A 46 -20.25 17.06 16.49
C ARG A 46 -18.80 17.53 16.61
N ASP A 47 -17.85 16.70 16.21
CA ASP A 47 -16.43 17.03 16.25
C ASP A 47 -15.91 17.45 14.85
N PRO A 48 -15.49 18.71 14.66
CA PRO A 48 -14.98 19.20 13.37
C PRO A 48 -13.73 18.45 12.88
N GLY A 49 -12.89 17.98 13.80
CA GLY A 49 -11.68 17.21 13.49
C GLY A 49 -12.02 15.83 12.93
N LEU A 50 -12.94 15.11 13.57
CA LEU A 50 -13.44 13.82 13.09
C LEU A 50 -14.20 13.98 11.77
N SER A 51 -14.99 15.04 11.63
CA SER A 51 -15.66 15.38 10.36
C SER A 51 -14.65 15.58 9.23
N LYS A 52 -13.56 16.32 9.47
CA LYS A 52 -12.47 16.49 8.49
C LYS A 52 -11.80 15.15 8.19
N ALA A 53 -11.48 14.36 9.21
CA ALA A 53 -10.82 13.07 9.04
C ALA A 53 -11.66 12.09 8.22
N ASP A 54 -12.99 12.09 8.40
CA ASP A 54 -13.94 11.31 7.61
C ASP A 54 -14.00 11.75 6.15
N ARG A 55 -14.01 13.07 5.89
CA ARG A 55 -13.90 13.59 4.51
C ARG A 55 -12.58 13.19 3.84
N THR A 56 -11.45 13.28 4.56
CA THR A 56 -10.15 12.84 4.06
C THR A 56 -10.18 11.36 3.71
N MET A 57 -10.74 10.52 4.59
CA MET A 57 -10.89 9.08 4.37
C MET A 57 -11.70 8.80 3.10
N ALA A 58 -12.84 9.46 2.93
CA ALA A 58 -13.67 9.29 1.74
C ALA A 58 -12.96 9.72 0.44
N ARG A 59 -12.22 10.84 0.46
CA ARG A 59 -11.44 11.33 -0.68
C ARG A 59 -10.31 10.37 -1.05
N LEU A 60 -9.54 9.89 -0.07
CA LEU A 60 -8.46 8.92 -0.28
C LEU A 60 -9.01 7.56 -0.75
N TYR A 61 -10.10 7.08 -0.13
CA TYR A 61 -10.77 5.85 -0.56
C TYR A 61 -11.20 5.93 -2.02
N ALA A 62 -11.82 7.05 -2.43
CA ALA A 62 -12.20 7.27 -3.83
C ALA A 62 -10.99 7.27 -4.77
N ALA A 63 -9.88 7.91 -4.39
CA ALA A 63 -8.65 7.96 -5.18
C ALA A 63 -7.95 6.59 -5.31
N ALA A 64 -8.14 5.70 -4.33
CA ALA A 64 -7.53 4.37 -4.31
C ALA A 64 -8.42 3.27 -4.92
N LYS A 65 -9.63 3.59 -5.41
CA LYS A 65 -10.56 2.60 -6.03
C LYS A 65 -10.03 1.96 -7.31
N THR A 66 -9.18 2.66 -8.04
CA THR A 66 -8.51 2.10 -9.23
C THR A 66 -7.30 1.32 -8.77
N SER A 67 -7.17 0.07 -9.26
CA SER A 67 -6.07 -0.78 -8.82
C SER A 67 -4.69 -0.18 -9.14
N ALA A 68 -3.65 -0.65 -8.43
CA ALA A 68 -2.26 -0.24 -8.63
C ALA A 68 -1.74 -0.51 -10.06
N PHE A 69 -2.40 -1.36 -10.86
CA PHE A 69 -2.15 -1.50 -12.30
C PHE A 69 -2.64 -0.33 -13.16
N GLY A 70 -3.28 0.67 -12.55
CA GLY A 70 -3.89 1.81 -13.24
C GLY A 70 -5.20 1.47 -13.97
N ARG A 71 -5.72 0.24 -13.79
CA ARG A 71 -6.97 -0.22 -14.41
C ARG A 71 -7.66 -1.29 -13.59
N GLY A 72 -8.97 -1.39 -13.73
CA GLY A 72 -9.78 -2.33 -12.96
C GLY A 72 -9.94 -1.92 -11.49
N PRO A 73 -10.81 -2.61 -10.74
CA PRO A 73 -11.09 -2.28 -9.36
C PRO A 73 -9.91 -2.67 -8.45
N ALA A 74 -9.65 -1.89 -7.41
CA ALA A 74 -8.88 -2.31 -6.25
C ALA A 74 -9.74 -3.15 -5.29
N ASN A 75 -9.11 -3.98 -4.46
CA ASN A 75 -9.76 -4.83 -3.46
C ASN A 75 -9.96 -4.12 -2.10
N LEU A 76 -10.37 -2.84 -2.11
CA LEU A 76 -10.48 -2.04 -0.89
C LEU A 76 -11.80 -2.22 -0.12
N LEU A 77 -12.84 -2.76 -0.76
CA LEU A 77 -14.16 -2.85 -0.14
C LEU A 77 -14.19 -3.77 1.09
N PRO A 78 -13.58 -4.98 1.06
CA PRO A 78 -13.52 -5.83 2.26
C PRO A 78 -12.81 -5.13 3.44
N SER A 79 -11.64 -4.54 3.21
CA SER A 79 -10.89 -3.84 4.26
C SER A 79 -11.63 -2.60 4.78
N GLN A 80 -12.33 -1.87 3.92
CA GLN A 80 -13.17 -0.74 4.34
C GLN A 80 -14.33 -1.18 5.24
N ARG A 81 -14.98 -2.31 4.93
CA ARG A 81 -16.05 -2.87 5.77
C ARG A 81 -15.53 -3.39 7.10
N ALA A 82 -14.35 -4.01 7.11
CA ALA A 82 -13.69 -4.44 8.35
C ALA A 82 -13.36 -3.22 9.22
N TRP A 83 -12.72 -2.20 8.65
CA TRP A 83 -12.40 -0.95 9.36
C TRP A 83 -13.64 -0.26 9.94
N LEU A 84 -14.77 -0.22 9.22
CA LEU A 84 -16.01 0.35 9.75
C LEU A 84 -16.47 -0.35 11.03
N LYS A 85 -16.31 -1.68 11.12
CA LYS A 85 -16.61 -2.44 12.35
C LYS A 85 -15.63 -2.08 13.46
N GLU A 86 -14.33 -2.05 13.17
CA GLU A 86 -13.29 -1.68 14.15
C GLU A 86 -13.44 -0.24 14.67
N ARG A 87 -13.92 0.68 13.81
CA ARG A 87 -14.29 2.04 14.20
C ARG A 87 -15.47 2.02 15.16
N ASP A 88 -16.47 1.18 14.88
CA ASP A 88 -17.68 1.09 15.70
C ASP A 88 -17.41 0.45 17.08
N ASP A 89 -16.31 -0.29 17.26
CA ASP A 89 -15.83 -0.73 18.59
C ASP A 89 -15.53 0.44 19.54
N CYS A 90 -15.37 1.68 19.03
CA CYS A 90 -15.30 2.89 19.86
C CYS A 90 -16.59 3.19 20.63
N LEU A 91 -17.67 2.44 20.44
CA LEU A 91 -18.81 2.44 21.37
C LEU A 91 -18.34 2.06 22.79
N ASP A 92 -17.42 1.10 22.89
CA ASP A 92 -16.83 0.58 24.13
C ASP A 92 -15.44 1.19 24.44
N TYR A 93 -15.22 2.45 24.03
CA TYR A 93 -13.92 3.14 24.09
C TYR A 93 -13.25 3.10 25.47
N ALA A 94 -14.03 3.08 26.56
CA ALA A 94 -13.55 3.27 27.92
C ALA A 94 -12.56 2.19 28.39
N ARG A 95 -12.44 1.07 27.65
CA ARG A 95 -11.44 0.03 27.91
C ARG A 95 -10.01 0.49 27.61
N ALA A 96 -9.81 1.39 26.65
CA ALA A 96 -8.50 1.75 26.13
C ALA A 96 -8.30 3.26 25.90
N TYR A 97 -9.36 4.06 25.91
CA TYR A 97 -9.32 5.49 25.59
C TYR A 97 -10.05 6.34 26.63
N LYS A 98 -9.61 7.59 26.78
CA LYS A 98 -10.23 8.57 27.67
C LYS A 98 -11.60 9.04 27.17
N THR A 99 -11.76 9.18 25.86
CA THR A 99 -13.00 9.62 25.20
C THR A 99 -13.26 8.79 23.96
N ARG A 100 -14.52 8.76 23.51
CA ARG A 100 -14.90 8.14 22.25
C ARG A 100 -14.24 8.86 21.07
N GLU A 101 -14.15 10.17 21.15
CA GLU A 101 -13.55 11.01 20.11
C GLU A 101 -12.06 10.70 19.95
N ALA A 102 -11.34 10.43 21.05
CA ALA A 102 -9.95 10.00 20.99
C ALA A 102 -9.81 8.61 20.33
N CYS A 103 -10.70 7.67 20.66
CA CYS A 103 -10.76 6.38 19.97
C CYS A 103 -11.01 6.55 18.46
N LEU A 104 -12.02 7.35 18.10
CA LEU A 104 -12.37 7.61 16.71
C LEU A 104 -11.22 8.30 15.95
N ALA A 105 -10.55 9.27 16.56
CA ALA A 105 -9.40 9.94 15.97
C ALA A 105 -8.28 8.94 15.62
N GLU A 106 -7.96 8.03 16.53
CA GLU A 106 -6.98 6.95 16.27
C GLU A 106 -7.41 6.06 15.09
N ARG A 107 -8.68 5.64 15.07
CA ARG A 107 -9.24 4.80 14.00
C ARG A 107 -9.22 5.49 12.64
N TYR A 108 -9.55 6.78 12.60
CA TYR A 108 -9.50 7.57 11.37
C TYR A 108 -8.07 7.84 10.92
N ASP A 109 -7.14 8.11 11.83
CA ASP A 109 -5.73 8.33 11.50
C ASP A 109 -5.11 7.10 10.86
N SER A 110 -5.31 5.92 11.46
CA SER A 110 -4.83 4.65 10.91
C SER A 110 -5.38 4.41 9.51
N ARG A 111 -6.69 4.57 9.32
CA ARG A 111 -7.29 4.35 8.00
C ARG A 111 -6.86 5.37 6.96
N ASN A 112 -6.72 6.63 7.37
CA ASN A 112 -6.22 7.69 6.51
C ASN A 112 -4.77 7.44 6.11
N HIS A 113 -3.93 6.90 7.01
CA HIS A 113 -2.58 6.48 6.67
C HIS A 113 -2.60 5.39 5.59
N ASP A 114 -3.31 4.27 5.81
CA ASP A 114 -3.39 3.16 4.85
C ASP A 114 -3.87 3.61 3.47
N LEU A 115 -4.93 4.41 3.44
CA LEU A 115 -5.49 4.91 2.19
C LEU A 115 -4.59 5.96 1.53
N ALA A 116 -3.81 6.72 2.30
CA ALA A 116 -2.81 7.65 1.75
C ALA A 116 -1.64 6.90 1.11
N VAL A 117 -1.19 5.80 1.71
CA VAL A 117 -0.20 4.89 1.09
C VAL A 117 -0.74 4.36 -0.24
N ALA A 118 -1.94 3.80 -0.23
CA ALA A 118 -2.59 3.26 -1.43
C ALA A 118 -2.80 4.33 -2.53
N ALA A 119 -3.13 5.56 -2.13
CA ALA A 119 -3.40 6.68 -3.03
C ALA A 119 -2.15 7.52 -3.37
N LEU A 120 -0.94 7.13 -2.93
CA LEU A 120 0.28 7.95 -3.05
C LEU A 120 0.54 8.45 -4.49
N PHE A 121 0.20 7.64 -5.49
CA PHE A 121 0.40 7.97 -6.90
C PHE A 121 -0.87 8.37 -7.66
N THR A 122 -2.03 8.42 -7.00
CA THR A 122 -3.32 8.83 -7.61
C THR A 122 -3.85 10.14 -7.03
N ALA A 123 -3.53 10.46 -5.78
CA ALA A 123 -3.87 11.70 -5.10
C ALA A 123 -2.69 12.24 -4.28
N THR A 124 -1.52 12.37 -4.92
CA THR A 124 -0.23 12.64 -4.27
C THR A 124 -0.23 13.81 -3.26
N PRO A 125 -0.81 14.99 -3.55
CA PRO A 125 -0.80 16.08 -2.57
C PRO A 125 -1.54 15.74 -1.28
N LEU A 126 -2.75 15.17 -1.41
CA LEU A 126 -3.57 14.76 -0.27
C LEU A 126 -2.92 13.60 0.50
N ALA A 127 -2.33 12.64 -0.22
CA ALA A 127 -1.64 11.52 0.38
C ALA A 127 -0.43 11.98 1.21
N LEU A 128 0.46 12.81 0.66
CA LEU A 128 1.63 13.29 1.39
C LEU A 128 1.27 14.20 2.58
N GLU A 129 0.27 15.07 2.44
CA GLU A 129 -0.25 15.85 3.57
C GLU A 129 -0.74 14.93 4.69
N THR A 130 -1.50 13.89 4.33
CA THR A 130 -2.03 12.92 5.29
C THR A 130 -0.92 12.15 5.97
N LEU A 131 0.04 11.60 5.21
CA LEU A 131 1.15 10.81 5.75
C LEU A 131 2.00 11.63 6.73
N ARG A 132 2.35 12.87 6.38
CA ARG A 132 3.11 13.77 7.28
C ARG A 132 2.37 14.07 8.58
N ARG A 133 1.04 14.11 8.54
CA ARG A 133 0.21 14.35 9.73
C ARG A 133 0.06 13.08 10.58
N THR A 134 -0.15 11.92 9.97
CA THR A 134 -0.42 10.66 10.67
C THR A 134 0.84 9.97 11.17
N ASP A 135 1.95 10.12 10.45
CA ASP A 135 3.23 9.48 10.74
C ASP A 135 4.40 10.32 10.20
N PRO A 136 4.73 11.45 10.87
CA PRO A 136 5.77 12.36 10.41
C PRO A 136 7.16 11.71 10.36
N GLU A 137 7.42 10.68 11.18
CA GLU A 137 8.71 10.00 11.23
C GLU A 137 8.97 9.17 9.96
N VAL A 138 7.94 8.46 9.46
CA VAL A 138 8.05 7.59 8.28
C VAL A 138 7.72 8.33 6.97
N ALA A 139 6.97 9.44 7.03
CA ALA A 139 6.58 10.23 5.85
C ALA A 139 7.74 10.58 4.88
N PRO A 140 8.97 10.91 5.34
CA PRO A 140 10.11 11.13 4.46
C PRO A 140 10.47 9.91 3.58
N LEU A 141 10.29 8.68 4.08
CA LEU A 141 10.55 7.46 3.30
C LEU A 141 9.50 7.27 2.20
N TYR A 142 8.21 7.54 2.48
CA TYR A 142 7.18 7.56 1.44
C TYR A 142 7.46 8.60 0.36
N GLU A 143 7.92 9.78 0.75
CA GLU A 143 8.32 10.82 -0.20
C GLU A 143 9.55 10.40 -1.02
N ALA A 144 10.52 9.71 -0.39
CA ALA A 144 11.69 9.18 -1.09
C ALA A 144 11.27 8.13 -2.13
N VAL A 145 10.35 7.21 -1.79
CA VAL A 145 9.76 6.24 -2.72
C VAL A 145 9.07 6.95 -3.88
N LEU A 146 8.27 7.98 -3.61
CA LEU A 146 7.61 8.77 -4.65
C LEU A 146 8.62 9.41 -5.60
N VAL A 147 9.67 10.04 -5.08
CA VAL A 147 10.73 10.69 -5.89
C VAL A 147 11.46 9.63 -6.74
N TRP A 148 11.88 8.53 -6.13
CA TRP A 148 12.55 7.41 -6.82
C TRP A 148 11.72 6.83 -7.96
N VAL A 149 10.43 6.57 -7.70
CA VAL A 149 9.53 5.96 -8.69
C VAL A 149 9.17 6.94 -9.80
N SER A 150 9.04 8.24 -9.49
CA SER A 150 8.65 9.26 -10.45
C SER A 150 9.81 9.70 -11.35
N HIS A 151 11.06 9.60 -10.89
CA HIS A 151 12.24 9.92 -11.70
C HIS A 151 12.40 8.92 -12.86
N PRO A 152 12.53 9.36 -14.14
CA PRO A 152 12.58 8.43 -15.27
C PRO A 152 13.77 7.45 -15.22
N VAL A 153 13.53 6.14 -15.45
CA VAL A 153 14.54 5.05 -15.30
C VAL A 153 15.87 5.32 -16.01
N ARG A 154 15.81 5.92 -17.21
CA ARG A 154 16.99 6.16 -18.05
C ARG A 154 17.56 7.57 -17.91
N ALA A 155 16.92 8.44 -17.12
CA ALA A 155 17.40 9.79 -16.90
C ALA A 155 18.51 9.78 -15.84
N ALA A 156 19.57 10.53 -16.10
CA ALA A 156 20.59 10.77 -15.10
C ALA A 156 19.99 11.48 -13.87
N TRP A 157 20.45 11.11 -12.68
CA TRP A 157 20.08 11.80 -11.44
C TRP A 157 20.83 13.13 -11.35
N SER A 158 20.12 14.25 -11.56
CA SER A 158 20.67 15.60 -11.49
C SER A 158 19.61 16.61 -11.02
N GLY A 159 20.06 17.82 -10.67
CA GLY A 159 19.17 18.93 -10.35
C GLY A 159 18.25 18.70 -9.14
N ALA A 160 17.01 19.19 -9.25
CA ALA A 160 16.10 19.30 -8.12
C ALA A 160 15.66 17.95 -7.52
N ASP A 161 15.44 16.92 -8.35
CA ASP A 161 14.99 15.61 -7.87
C ASP A 161 16.08 14.87 -7.10
N ARG A 162 17.33 14.96 -7.57
CA ARG A 162 18.50 14.44 -6.83
C ARG A 162 18.63 15.08 -5.46
N GLU A 163 18.60 16.42 -5.41
CA GLU A 163 18.72 17.14 -4.14
C GLU A 163 17.51 16.91 -3.23
N ARG A 164 16.31 16.74 -3.78
CA ARG A 164 15.12 16.38 -3.01
C ARG A 164 15.26 15.00 -2.38
N LEU A 165 15.69 14.00 -3.14
CA LEU A 165 15.89 12.65 -2.60
C LEU A 165 16.96 12.64 -1.49
N LEU A 166 18.08 13.34 -1.70
CA LEU A 166 19.15 13.42 -0.70
C LEU A 166 18.71 14.13 0.59
N ARG A 167 17.87 15.16 0.51
CA ARG A 167 17.31 15.81 1.71
C ARG A 167 16.46 14.86 2.55
N LEU A 168 15.78 13.91 1.92
CA LEU A 168 14.94 12.92 2.60
C LEU A 168 15.79 11.80 3.22
N LEU A 169 16.81 11.32 2.49
CA LEU A 169 17.60 10.16 2.91
C LEU A 169 18.76 10.49 3.86
N ARG A 170 19.43 11.64 3.70
CA ARG A 170 20.63 11.96 4.51
C ARG A 170 20.38 11.92 6.02
N PRO A 171 19.30 12.50 6.57
CA PRO A 171 19.04 12.42 8.01
C PRO A 171 18.87 10.98 8.51
N LYS A 172 18.16 10.15 7.73
CA LYS A 172 17.89 8.75 8.07
C LYS A 172 19.15 7.88 8.00
N VAL A 173 19.97 8.09 6.96
CA VAL A 173 21.29 7.43 6.85
C VAL A 173 22.21 7.89 7.97
N ALA A 174 22.26 9.19 8.30
CA ALA A 174 23.08 9.68 9.41
C ALA A 174 22.71 9.01 10.74
N LEU A 175 21.41 8.88 11.03
CA LEU A 175 20.90 8.18 12.21
C LEU A 175 21.32 6.70 12.24
N LEU A 176 21.18 6.01 11.11
CA LEU A 176 21.64 4.63 10.94
C LEU A 176 23.15 4.47 11.20
N GLN A 177 23.95 5.46 10.80
CA GLN A 177 25.39 5.44 11.03
C GLN A 177 25.77 5.74 12.49
N SER A 178 25.04 6.62 13.18
CA SER A 178 25.39 7.06 14.54
C SER A 178 24.89 6.15 15.66
N GLU A 179 23.79 5.43 15.45
CA GLU A 179 23.16 4.65 16.53
C GLU A 179 23.73 3.22 16.63
N ARG A 180 23.99 2.79 17.87
CA ARG A 180 24.68 1.52 18.13
C ARG A 180 23.80 0.30 17.86
N ASP A 181 22.53 0.39 18.24
CA ASP A 181 21.50 -0.65 18.07
C ASP A 181 21.11 -0.90 16.61
N ARG A 182 21.39 0.05 15.72
CA ARG A 182 21.21 -0.11 14.26
C ARG A 182 22.41 -0.72 13.53
N GLY A 183 23.40 -1.19 14.28
CA GLY A 183 24.67 -1.61 13.73
C GLY A 183 24.58 -2.77 12.74
N TYR A 184 23.65 -3.70 12.97
CA TYR A 184 23.49 -4.86 12.09
C TYR A 184 23.06 -4.47 10.67
N GLY A 185 22.00 -3.66 10.53
CA GLY A 185 21.58 -3.18 9.21
C GLY A 185 22.60 -2.25 8.54
N ARG A 186 23.33 -1.44 9.32
CA ARG A 186 24.44 -0.64 8.79
C ARG A 186 25.53 -1.53 8.18
N ASP A 187 25.95 -2.57 8.88
CA ASP A 187 27.04 -3.43 8.44
C ASP A 187 26.63 -4.22 7.18
N MET A 188 25.36 -4.68 7.11
CA MET A 188 24.81 -5.28 5.89
C MET A 188 24.88 -4.35 4.68
N LEU A 189 24.49 -3.08 4.83
CA LEU A 189 24.56 -2.11 3.73
C LEU A 189 26.01 -1.82 3.33
N LYS A 190 26.92 -1.73 4.31
CA LYS A 190 28.34 -1.52 4.07
C LYS A 190 28.94 -2.63 3.21
N ASP A 191 28.56 -3.89 3.44
CA ASP A 191 29.00 -5.03 2.64
C ASP A 191 28.52 -4.95 1.18
N GLN A 192 27.43 -4.23 0.92
CA GLN A 192 26.91 -3.93 -0.41
C GLN A 192 27.48 -2.63 -1.01
N GLY A 193 28.43 -1.99 -0.33
CA GLY A 193 29.03 -0.72 -0.75
C GLY A 193 28.17 0.51 -0.49
N ILE A 194 27.14 0.40 0.36
CA ILE A 194 26.20 1.48 0.70
C ILE A 194 26.54 2.02 2.08
N THR A 195 27.11 3.22 2.12
CA THR A 195 27.55 3.88 3.37
C THR A 195 26.99 5.28 3.54
N ARG A 196 26.54 5.90 2.44
CA ARG A 196 25.98 7.26 2.39
C ARG A 196 24.72 7.28 1.53
N ALA A 197 23.90 8.31 1.71
CA ALA A 197 22.69 8.50 0.93
C ALA A 197 22.96 8.65 -0.58
N GLU A 198 24.13 9.19 -0.96
CA GLU A 198 24.54 9.38 -2.35
C GLU A 198 24.78 8.07 -3.09
N ASP A 199 25.08 6.98 -2.38
CA ASP A 199 25.44 5.70 -2.99
C ASP A 199 24.24 5.08 -3.74
N VAL A 200 23.00 5.53 -3.45
CA VAL A 200 21.78 5.15 -4.21
C VAL A 200 21.84 5.50 -5.71
N PHE A 201 22.75 6.40 -6.10
CA PHE A 201 22.92 6.80 -7.51
C PHE A 201 24.03 6.07 -8.25
N THR A 202 24.93 5.41 -7.52
CA THR A 202 26.16 4.82 -8.09
C THR A 202 26.24 3.32 -7.89
N VAL A 203 25.64 2.81 -6.81
CA VAL A 203 25.59 1.39 -6.50
C VAL A 203 24.30 0.79 -7.07
N LYS A 204 24.43 -0.35 -7.75
CA LYS A 204 23.30 -1.04 -8.37
C LYS A 204 22.28 -1.46 -7.30
N ASP A 205 21.00 -1.20 -7.56
CA ASP A 205 19.87 -1.56 -6.69
C ASP A 205 19.99 -0.99 -5.26
N ALA A 206 20.79 0.07 -5.05
CA ALA A 206 21.10 0.54 -3.70
C ALA A 206 19.91 1.21 -3.01
N PHE A 207 18.99 1.83 -3.75
CA PHE A 207 17.76 2.34 -3.14
C PHE A 207 16.88 1.19 -2.63
N GLU A 208 16.73 0.13 -3.43
CA GLU A 208 15.98 -1.08 -3.11
C GLU A 208 16.56 -1.81 -1.88
N GLN A 209 17.88 -1.73 -1.67
CA GLN A 209 18.58 -2.30 -0.52
C GLN A 209 18.56 -1.39 0.72
N LEU A 210 18.71 -0.07 0.52
CA LEU A 210 18.73 0.92 1.59
C LEU A 210 17.36 1.08 2.26
N LEU A 211 16.30 1.18 1.45
CA LEU A 211 14.94 1.45 1.94
C LEU A 211 14.44 0.48 3.03
N PRO A 212 14.51 -0.86 2.87
CA PRO A 212 14.02 -1.78 3.89
C PRO A 212 14.82 -1.69 5.18
N VAL A 213 16.13 -1.42 5.09
CA VAL A 213 16.97 -1.22 6.27
C VAL A 213 16.57 0.03 7.02
N LEU A 214 16.39 1.17 6.33
CA LEU A 214 15.92 2.40 6.97
C LEU A 214 14.55 2.20 7.62
N ALA A 215 13.59 1.63 6.89
CA ALA A 215 12.23 1.42 7.37
C ALA A 215 12.14 0.49 8.59
N THR A 216 13.02 -0.52 8.68
CA THR A 216 13.07 -1.47 9.81
C THR A 216 13.34 -0.76 11.15
N TYR A 217 14.12 0.33 11.13
CA TYR A 217 14.51 1.09 12.33
C TYR A 217 13.71 2.39 12.52
N GLU A 218 12.64 2.62 11.76
CA GLU A 218 11.77 3.76 12.01
C GLU A 218 10.86 3.50 13.22
N GLU A 219 10.80 4.44 14.15
CA GLU A 219 9.91 4.40 15.32
C GLU A 219 8.53 5.02 15.02
N GLY A 220 8.12 4.97 13.75
CA GLY A 220 6.84 5.50 13.29
C GLY A 220 5.64 4.86 13.95
N ARG A 221 4.51 5.56 13.90
CA ARG A 221 3.24 5.09 14.46
C ARG A 221 2.74 3.83 13.76
N TYR A 222 3.01 3.68 12.47
CA TYR A 222 2.61 2.52 11.68
C TYR A 222 3.84 1.76 11.16
N ASN A 223 4.45 0.98 12.05
CA ASN A 223 5.57 0.07 11.77
C ASN A 223 5.07 -1.39 11.76
N PRO A 224 5.40 -2.22 10.75
CA PRO A 224 6.20 -1.94 9.55
C PRO A 224 5.59 -0.92 8.60
N MET A 225 6.46 -0.15 7.95
CA MET A 225 6.09 0.72 6.83
C MET A 225 5.33 -0.09 5.78
N THR A 226 4.18 0.38 5.33
CA THR A 226 3.48 -0.28 4.22
C THR A 226 4.11 0.15 2.91
N MET A 227 4.58 -0.78 2.08
CA MET A 227 5.08 -0.46 0.75
C MET A 227 3.91 -0.26 -0.22
N PRO A 228 3.74 0.91 -0.87
CA PRO A 228 2.71 1.08 -1.87
C PRO A 228 2.92 0.09 -3.03
N CYS A 229 1.98 -0.81 -3.29
CA CYS A 229 2.08 -1.76 -4.40
C CYS A 229 2.21 -1.03 -5.75
N ALA A 230 1.60 0.16 -5.84
CA ALA A 230 1.68 1.02 -7.01
C ALA A 230 3.11 1.53 -7.26
N ALA A 231 4.00 1.56 -6.25
CA ALA A 231 5.42 1.80 -6.42
C ALA A 231 6.09 0.60 -7.11
N ILE A 232 5.84 -0.62 -6.61
CA ILE A 232 6.38 -1.88 -7.17
C ILE A 232 5.91 -2.09 -8.61
N VAL A 233 4.65 -1.83 -8.92
CA VAL A 233 4.13 -1.92 -10.30
C VAL A 233 4.88 -0.98 -11.26
N ARG A 234 5.24 0.22 -10.82
CA ARG A 234 5.97 1.21 -11.63
C ARG A 234 7.49 0.97 -11.67
N ARG A 235 8.05 0.36 -10.62
CA ARG A 235 9.46 0.01 -10.45
C ARG A 235 9.56 -1.41 -9.86
N PRO A 236 9.54 -2.46 -10.69
CA PRO A 236 9.51 -3.84 -10.20
C PRO A 236 10.67 -4.23 -9.27
N ALA A 237 11.83 -3.59 -9.40
CA ALA A 237 12.97 -3.82 -8.51
C ALA A 237 12.66 -3.54 -7.02
N LEU A 238 11.73 -2.62 -6.73
CA LEU A 238 11.27 -2.34 -5.36
C LEU A 238 10.63 -3.54 -4.66
N TRP A 239 10.25 -4.59 -5.41
CA TRP A 239 9.83 -5.87 -4.82
C TRP A 239 10.87 -6.42 -3.83
N GLN A 240 12.17 -6.19 -4.07
CA GLN A 240 13.23 -6.66 -3.18
C GLN A 240 13.17 -6.03 -1.79
N SER A 241 12.67 -4.81 -1.69
CA SER A 241 12.52 -4.10 -0.40
C SER A 241 11.42 -4.64 0.50
N THR A 242 10.68 -5.66 0.07
CA THR A 242 9.66 -6.32 0.90
C THR A 242 10.04 -7.74 1.32
N GLN A 243 11.18 -8.24 0.85
CA GLN A 243 11.66 -9.60 1.13
C GLN A 243 12.40 -9.65 2.46
N ALA A 244 12.52 -10.85 3.03
CA ALA A 244 13.36 -11.05 4.21
C ALA A 244 14.83 -10.75 3.86
N ILE A 245 15.50 -9.96 4.69
CA ILE A 245 16.92 -9.59 4.51
C ILE A 245 17.77 -9.92 5.74
N TYR A 246 17.17 -10.09 6.92
CA TYR A 246 17.91 -10.28 8.17
C TYR A 246 17.98 -11.74 8.61
N GLY A 247 17.04 -12.59 8.18
CA GLY A 247 16.92 -13.97 8.68
C GLY A 247 16.61 -14.04 10.17
N SER A 248 15.93 -13.03 10.73
CA SER A 248 15.69 -12.89 12.17
C SER A 248 14.36 -12.21 12.47
N THR A 249 14.09 -11.92 13.75
CA THR A 249 12.89 -11.16 14.17
C THR A 249 12.81 -9.77 13.53
N LEU A 250 13.94 -9.20 13.09
CA LEU A 250 13.96 -7.92 12.37
C LEU A 250 13.18 -7.96 11.06
N ASP A 251 13.04 -9.15 10.45
CA ASP A 251 12.22 -9.29 9.26
C ASP A 251 10.74 -8.93 9.52
N ASN A 252 10.25 -8.90 10.76
CA ASN A 252 8.87 -8.44 11.02
C ASN A 252 8.68 -6.94 10.75
N PHE A 253 9.75 -6.14 10.75
CA PHE A 253 9.70 -4.68 10.61
C PHE A 253 10.05 -4.20 9.18
N ILE A 254 10.43 -5.12 8.30
CA ILE A 254 10.64 -4.81 6.88
C ILE A 254 9.31 -4.41 6.23
N PRO A 255 9.32 -3.48 5.25
CA PRO A 255 8.10 -3.09 4.56
C PRO A 255 7.29 -4.27 4.01
N SER A 256 5.97 -4.16 4.11
CA SER A 256 5.03 -5.14 3.54
C SER A 256 4.16 -4.46 2.49
N PRO A 257 3.95 -5.07 1.30
CA PRO A 257 3.23 -4.40 0.24
C PRO A 257 1.72 -4.41 0.47
N ASP A 258 1.02 -3.31 0.14
CA ASP A 258 -0.45 -3.24 0.19
C ASP A 258 -1.16 -3.95 -0.98
N CYS A 259 -0.43 -4.81 -1.72
CA CYS A 259 -0.88 -5.40 -2.98
C CYS A 259 -2.19 -6.18 -2.88
N GLU A 260 -2.46 -6.84 -1.74
CA GLU A 260 -3.74 -7.53 -1.53
C GLU A 260 -4.95 -6.58 -1.59
N MET A 261 -4.77 -5.35 -1.09
CA MET A 261 -5.83 -4.35 -1.03
C MET A 261 -5.89 -3.50 -2.29
N THR A 262 -4.75 -3.25 -2.93
CA THR A 262 -4.64 -2.28 -4.03
C THR A 262 -4.60 -2.90 -5.40
N LEU A 263 -4.42 -4.22 -5.54
CA LEU A 263 -4.60 -4.93 -6.81
C LEU A 263 -6.03 -5.45 -6.99
N PRO A 264 -6.41 -5.88 -8.20
CA PRO A 264 -7.72 -6.48 -8.43
C PRO A 264 -7.91 -7.74 -7.58
N PRO A 265 -9.15 -7.98 -7.11
CA PRO A 265 -9.42 -9.06 -6.16
C PRO A 265 -9.18 -10.44 -6.79
N LEU A 266 -8.68 -11.36 -5.97
CA LEU A 266 -8.41 -12.76 -6.33
C LEU A 266 -9.01 -13.70 -5.28
N PRO A 267 -10.36 -13.77 -5.17
CA PRO A 267 -11.02 -14.51 -4.09
C PRO A 267 -10.71 -16.01 -4.06
N LYS A 268 -10.33 -16.65 -5.19
CA LYS A 268 -9.90 -18.06 -5.16
C LYS A 268 -8.48 -18.22 -4.65
N LEU A 269 -7.58 -17.29 -4.99
CA LEU A 269 -6.26 -17.21 -4.35
C LEU A 269 -6.40 -16.95 -2.84
N ASP A 270 -7.26 -15.99 -2.44
CA ASP A 270 -7.47 -15.65 -1.03
C ASP A 270 -7.99 -16.86 -0.24
N ALA A 271 -8.92 -17.64 -0.83
CA ALA A 271 -9.42 -18.87 -0.24
C ALA A 271 -8.34 -19.95 -0.10
N LEU A 272 -7.44 -20.08 -1.09
CA LEU A 272 -6.30 -20.99 -1.00
C LEU A 272 -5.37 -20.59 0.15
N VAL A 273 -4.98 -19.31 0.21
CA VAL A 273 -4.11 -18.77 1.24
C VAL A 273 -4.71 -18.99 2.63
N ALA A 274 -6.00 -18.72 2.81
CA ALA A 274 -6.70 -18.94 4.08
C ALA A 274 -6.68 -20.42 4.51
N GLN A 275 -6.85 -21.37 3.60
CA GLN A 275 -6.78 -22.80 3.91
C GLN A 275 -5.37 -23.26 4.30
N ILE A 276 -4.33 -22.73 3.62
CA ILE A 276 -2.94 -22.99 3.96
C ILE A 276 -2.66 -22.45 5.38
N SER A 277 -3.04 -21.20 5.66
CA SER A 277 -2.86 -20.58 6.99
C SER A 277 -3.61 -21.33 8.10
N ALA A 278 -4.85 -21.77 7.84
CA ALA A 278 -5.65 -22.51 8.83
C ALA A 278 -5.09 -23.90 9.16
N SER A 279 -4.30 -24.48 8.25
CA SER A 279 -3.66 -25.80 8.42
C SER A 279 -2.19 -25.71 8.78
N TRP A 280 -1.66 -24.50 8.99
CA TRP A 280 -0.23 -24.29 9.24
C TRP A 280 0.18 -24.88 10.59
N PRO A 281 1.20 -25.75 10.65
CA PRO A 281 1.64 -26.33 11.91
C PRO A 281 2.26 -25.27 12.85
N PRO A 282 2.26 -25.49 14.16
CA PRO A 282 2.92 -24.57 15.09
C PRO A 282 4.43 -24.55 14.85
N CYS A 283 4.97 -23.46 14.31
CA CYS A 283 6.41 -23.26 14.11
C CYS A 283 7.08 -22.70 15.37
N GLN A 284 8.22 -23.29 15.77
CA GLN A 284 9.04 -22.83 16.89
C GLN A 284 10.22 -21.98 16.42
N GLY A 285 10.84 -21.24 17.35
CA GLY A 285 12.01 -20.41 17.07
C GLY A 285 11.73 -19.15 16.25
N THR A 286 12.75 -18.31 16.07
CA THR A 286 12.65 -17.02 15.37
C THR A 286 12.68 -17.16 13.85
N ILE A 287 13.20 -18.28 13.33
CA ILE A 287 13.29 -18.52 11.89
C ILE A 287 11.92 -18.68 11.20
N ARG A 288 10.86 -18.96 11.97
CA ARG A 288 9.48 -18.92 11.46
C ARG A 288 9.09 -17.56 10.88
N PHE A 289 9.66 -16.46 11.38
CA PHE A 289 9.30 -15.12 10.91
C PHE A 289 9.80 -14.88 9.48
N SER A 290 11.01 -15.36 9.14
CA SER A 290 11.49 -15.30 7.77
C SER A 290 10.70 -16.24 6.86
N ALA A 291 10.29 -17.42 7.33
CA ALA A 291 9.43 -18.33 6.57
C ALA A 291 8.05 -17.72 6.27
N TYR A 292 7.39 -17.11 7.26
CA TYR A 292 6.11 -16.42 7.07
C TYR A 292 6.24 -15.24 6.11
N ARG A 293 7.33 -14.47 6.21
CA ARG A 293 7.62 -13.40 5.26
C ARG A 293 7.87 -13.94 3.85
N GLY A 294 8.62 -15.02 3.71
CA GLY A 294 8.86 -15.69 2.44
C GLY A 294 7.56 -16.14 1.78
N TYR A 295 6.67 -16.79 2.56
CA TYR A 295 5.34 -17.19 2.10
C TYR A 295 4.47 -15.99 1.68
N ALA A 296 4.38 -14.94 2.50
CA ALA A 296 3.67 -13.71 2.14
C ALA A 296 4.25 -13.06 0.88
N GLY A 297 5.57 -13.16 0.71
CA GLY A 297 6.31 -12.82 -0.50
C GLY A 297 5.80 -13.57 -1.72
N MET A 298 5.71 -14.90 -1.66
CA MET A 298 5.21 -15.73 -2.76
C MET A 298 3.76 -15.37 -3.15
N VAL A 299 2.89 -15.14 -2.16
CA VAL A 299 1.51 -14.71 -2.41
C VAL A 299 1.47 -13.35 -3.12
N SER A 300 2.24 -12.38 -2.64
CA SER A 300 2.28 -11.05 -3.25
C SER A 300 2.92 -11.05 -4.64
N ALA A 301 3.95 -11.88 -4.87
CA ALA A 301 4.54 -12.09 -6.19
C ALA A 301 3.52 -12.66 -7.20
N ALA A 302 2.69 -13.61 -6.75
CA ALA A 302 1.59 -14.14 -7.55
C ALA A 302 0.54 -13.06 -7.86
N ARG A 303 0.14 -12.22 -6.89
CA ARG A 303 -0.78 -11.10 -7.16
C ARG A 303 -0.18 -10.09 -8.14
N LEU A 304 1.11 -9.80 -8.02
CA LEU A 304 1.81 -8.91 -8.93
C LEU A 304 1.91 -9.52 -10.33
N GLY A 305 2.04 -10.85 -10.45
CA GLY A 305 2.46 -11.50 -11.69
C GLY A 305 3.91 -11.17 -12.03
N GLU A 306 4.79 -11.23 -11.02
CA GLU A 306 6.24 -11.06 -11.16
C GLU A 306 6.77 -11.98 -12.29
N GLY A 307 7.64 -11.47 -13.16
CA GLY A 307 8.07 -12.19 -14.37
C GLY A 307 7.03 -12.46 -15.47
N VAL A 308 5.73 -12.18 -15.26
CA VAL A 308 4.66 -12.50 -16.23
C VAL A 308 4.38 -11.34 -17.19
N GLY A 309 4.32 -11.64 -18.50
CA GLY A 309 4.04 -10.65 -19.53
C GLY A 309 3.74 -11.24 -20.92
N PRO A 310 3.64 -10.40 -21.97
CA PRO A 310 3.34 -10.85 -23.34
C PRO A 310 4.30 -11.92 -23.89
N GLY A 311 5.56 -11.89 -23.44
CA GLY A 311 6.59 -12.86 -23.83
C GLY A 311 6.60 -14.16 -23.01
N SER A 312 5.71 -14.32 -22.04
CA SER A 312 5.66 -15.55 -21.22
C SER A 312 5.37 -16.76 -22.12
N LYS A 313 6.31 -17.70 -22.13
CA LYS A 313 6.23 -18.93 -22.94
C LYS A 313 5.50 -20.03 -22.16
N PRO A 314 4.76 -20.91 -22.85
CA PRO A 314 4.23 -22.12 -22.24
C PRO A 314 5.37 -23.01 -21.73
N SER A 315 5.17 -23.65 -20.59
CA SER A 315 6.04 -24.67 -20.05
C SER A 315 5.24 -25.92 -19.68
N LEU A 316 5.89 -27.09 -19.79
CA LEU A 316 5.39 -28.36 -19.25
C LEU A 316 5.48 -28.30 -17.72
N GLY A 317 4.54 -27.59 -17.09
CA GLY A 317 4.51 -27.39 -15.65
C GLY A 317 4.41 -28.71 -14.89
N LYS A 318 5.10 -28.82 -13.75
CA LYS A 318 5.01 -29.99 -12.86
C LYS A 318 3.60 -30.13 -12.24
N PRO A 319 3.21 -31.31 -11.71
CA PRO A 319 1.97 -31.52 -10.95
C PRO A 319 1.99 -30.81 -9.60
N LEU A 320 0.95 -30.02 -9.26
CA LEU A 320 0.93 -29.23 -8.02
C LEU A 320 1.23 -30.10 -6.78
N PRO A 321 2.06 -29.62 -5.84
CA PRO A 321 2.31 -30.34 -4.60
C PRO A 321 1.00 -30.43 -3.78
N ARG A 322 0.94 -31.37 -2.85
CA ARG A 322 -0.20 -31.50 -1.92
C ARG A 322 0.22 -31.00 -0.55
N LEU A 323 -0.60 -30.12 0.02
CA LEU A 323 -0.48 -29.70 1.41
C LEU A 323 -1.62 -30.28 2.24
N LYS A 324 -1.31 -30.66 3.49
CA LYS A 324 -2.30 -31.18 4.42
C LYS A 324 -3.37 -30.12 4.67
N GLY A 325 -4.66 -30.49 4.62
CA GLY A 325 -5.76 -29.55 4.85
C GLY A 325 -6.07 -28.62 3.67
N VAL A 326 -5.38 -28.77 2.54
CA VAL A 326 -5.62 -27.99 1.31
C VAL A 326 -6.14 -28.90 0.20
N PRO A 327 -7.45 -28.84 -0.13
CA PRO A 327 -8.02 -29.60 -1.24
C PRO A 327 -7.40 -29.21 -2.58
N THR A 328 -7.16 -30.21 -3.45
CA THR A 328 -6.64 -29.97 -4.82
C THR A 328 -7.55 -29.05 -5.63
N ALA A 329 -8.87 -29.19 -5.45
CA ALA A 329 -9.86 -28.33 -6.10
C ALA A 329 -9.70 -26.84 -5.75
N THR A 330 -9.27 -26.51 -4.53
CA THR A 330 -8.99 -25.11 -4.15
C THR A 330 -7.79 -24.58 -4.92
N ALA A 331 -6.70 -25.35 -4.99
CA ALA A 331 -5.50 -24.96 -5.71
C ALA A 331 -5.76 -24.82 -7.22
N ASP A 332 -6.50 -25.75 -7.83
CA ASP A 332 -6.87 -25.69 -9.26
C ASP A 332 -7.78 -24.49 -9.58
N ALA A 333 -8.69 -24.13 -8.65
CA ALA A 333 -9.51 -22.93 -8.79
C ALA A 333 -8.65 -21.65 -8.75
N ALA A 334 -7.66 -21.59 -7.85
CA ALA A 334 -6.72 -20.47 -7.79
C ALA A 334 -5.84 -20.36 -9.05
N VAL A 335 -5.38 -21.48 -9.62
CA VAL A 335 -4.67 -21.49 -10.91
C VAL A 335 -5.55 -20.91 -12.02
N THR A 336 -6.81 -21.35 -12.09
CA THR A 336 -7.75 -20.90 -13.14
C THR A 336 -8.01 -19.40 -13.04
N GLU A 337 -8.23 -18.89 -11.82
CA GLU A 337 -8.41 -17.46 -11.55
C GLU A 337 -7.15 -16.66 -11.93
N LEU A 338 -5.97 -17.08 -11.48
CA LEU A 338 -4.71 -16.39 -11.79
C LEU A 338 -4.40 -16.39 -13.28
N ALA A 339 -4.69 -17.46 -14.01
CA ALA A 339 -4.48 -17.50 -15.46
C ALA A 339 -5.34 -16.45 -16.17
N ALA A 340 -6.62 -16.32 -15.79
CA ALA A 340 -7.50 -15.28 -16.32
C ALA A 340 -7.02 -13.87 -15.92
N TYR A 341 -6.58 -13.72 -14.68
CA TYR A 341 -6.02 -12.48 -14.14
C TYR A 341 -4.76 -12.05 -14.90
N TYR A 342 -3.80 -12.94 -15.16
CA TYR A 342 -2.58 -12.63 -15.91
C TYR A 342 -2.85 -12.27 -17.37
N ARG A 343 -3.82 -12.90 -18.01
CA ARG A 343 -4.26 -12.47 -19.35
C ARG A 343 -4.76 -11.03 -19.34
N THR A 344 -5.55 -10.67 -18.33
CA THR A 344 -6.20 -9.36 -18.20
C THR A 344 -5.22 -8.26 -17.79
N TYR A 345 -4.44 -8.50 -16.74
CA TYR A 345 -3.63 -7.49 -16.07
C TYR A 345 -2.16 -7.51 -16.49
N ARG A 346 -1.65 -8.67 -16.91
CA ARG A 346 -0.26 -8.82 -17.38
C ARG A 346 -0.13 -9.00 -18.89
N ARG A 347 -1.26 -9.11 -19.62
CA ARG A 347 -1.31 -9.29 -21.08
C ARG A 347 -0.54 -10.53 -21.54
N ALA A 348 -0.45 -11.55 -20.70
CA ALA A 348 0.16 -12.82 -21.07
C ALA A 348 -0.71 -13.57 -22.10
N SER A 349 -0.06 -14.34 -22.98
CA SER A 349 -0.76 -15.26 -23.89
C SER A 349 -1.58 -16.28 -23.09
N PRO A 350 -2.66 -16.88 -23.63
CA PRO A 350 -3.45 -17.85 -22.88
C PRO A 350 -2.62 -19.01 -22.30
N ALA A 351 -1.72 -19.58 -23.10
CA ALA A 351 -0.87 -20.68 -22.66
C ALA A 351 0.25 -20.22 -21.70
N GLY A 352 0.86 -19.05 -21.94
CA GLY A 352 1.85 -18.48 -21.02
C GLY A 352 1.25 -18.11 -19.67
N ALA A 353 0.03 -17.56 -19.66
CA ALA A 353 -0.70 -17.23 -18.44
C ALA A 353 -1.05 -18.48 -17.62
N GLN A 354 -1.47 -19.57 -18.29
CA GLN A 354 -1.75 -20.84 -17.62
C GLN A 354 -0.51 -21.44 -16.96
N SER A 355 0.62 -21.47 -17.68
CA SER A 355 1.89 -21.95 -17.12
C SER A 355 2.37 -21.11 -15.94
N ALA A 356 2.35 -19.77 -16.08
CA ALA A 356 2.75 -18.86 -15.02
C ALA A 356 1.84 -18.94 -13.79
N ALA A 357 0.52 -19.08 -13.97
CA ALA A 357 -0.41 -19.25 -12.86
C ALA A 357 -0.15 -20.55 -12.10
N ARG A 358 0.12 -21.64 -12.82
CA ARG A 358 0.45 -22.93 -12.20
C ARG A 358 1.78 -22.89 -11.44
N GLU A 359 2.77 -22.18 -11.96
CA GLU A 359 4.06 -21.98 -11.31
C GLU A 359 3.93 -21.12 -10.04
N ALA A 360 3.17 -20.02 -10.11
CA ALA A 360 2.90 -19.18 -8.95
C ALA A 360 2.17 -19.95 -7.83
N ILE A 361 1.12 -20.71 -8.15
CA ILE A 361 0.41 -21.54 -7.16
C ILE A 361 1.31 -22.65 -6.62
N ARG A 362 2.19 -23.23 -7.44
CA ARG A 362 3.21 -24.16 -6.94
C ARG A 362 4.09 -23.50 -5.89
N GLY A 363 4.67 -22.33 -6.17
CA GLY A 363 5.55 -21.65 -5.22
C GLY A 363 4.87 -21.35 -3.88
N ILE A 364 3.59 -20.96 -3.92
CA ILE A 364 2.77 -20.75 -2.71
C ILE A 364 2.57 -22.06 -1.93
N LEU A 365 2.31 -23.17 -2.62
CA LEU A 365 2.13 -24.46 -1.97
C LEU A 365 3.45 -25.07 -1.48
N ASP A 366 4.56 -24.87 -2.20
CA ASP A 366 5.88 -25.36 -1.79
C ASP A 366 6.36 -24.60 -0.54
N SER A 367 6.10 -23.29 -0.45
CA SER A 367 6.40 -22.47 0.73
C SER A 367 5.38 -22.58 1.87
N GLY A 368 4.21 -23.16 1.60
CA GLY A 368 3.17 -23.37 2.59
C GLY A 368 3.62 -24.41 3.62
N HIS A 369 3.38 -24.13 4.91
CA HIS A 369 3.79 -24.97 6.04
C HIS A 369 5.31 -25.01 6.30
N GLU A 370 6.12 -24.22 5.59
CA GLU A 370 7.54 -24.06 5.94
C GLU A 370 7.69 -23.37 7.31
N CYS A 371 8.54 -23.92 8.17
CA CYS A 371 8.86 -23.35 9.48
C CYS A 371 10.30 -22.82 9.58
N GLY A 372 11.07 -22.83 8.48
CA GLY A 372 12.42 -22.29 8.45
C GLY A 372 13.51 -23.18 9.06
N GLY A 373 13.27 -24.48 9.24
CA GLY A 373 14.33 -25.42 9.63
C GLY A 373 13.87 -26.87 9.51
N GLY A 374 14.48 -27.63 8.60
CA GLY A 374 14.89 -28.99 8.99
C GLY A 374 15.98 -28.78 10.05
N GLU A 375 15.99 -29.52 11.15
CA GLU A 375 16.19 -30.96 11.18
C GLU A 375 15.21 -31.65 12.13
N GLY A 376 14.92 -32.92 11.83
CA GLY A 376 14.37 -33.87 12.81
C GLY A 376 15.45 -34.43 13.72
#